data_AF-A0A497C496-F1
#
_entry.id   AF-A0A497C496-F1
#
_cell.length_a   1.000
_cell.length_b   1.000
_cell.length_c   1.000
_cell.angle_alpha   90.00
_cell.angle_beta   90.00
_cell.angle_gamma   90.00
#
_symmetry.space_group_name_H-M   'P 1'
#
loop_
_entity.id
_entity.type
_entity.pdbx_description
1 polymer ?
#
loop_
_entity_poly.entity_id
_entity_poly.type
_entity_poly.pdbx_seq_one_letter_code
_entity_poly.pdbx_strand_id
1 'polypeptide(L)' 'IEKEAKRYRLKSKVFDGEKYELTVEIRSRKKTDSLVNKIGGINHVNSVALLGYDGDFAV' A
#
# COMPACT_ATOMS: atom_id res chain seq x y z
N ILE A 1 3.34 9.47 -3.99
CA ILE A 1 2.59 8.22 -4.28
C ILE A 1 2.08 8.19 -5.72
N GLU A 2 1.48 9.27 -6.23
CA GLU A 2 0.94 9.33 -7.61
C GLU A 2 1.96 9.06 -8.73
N LYS A 3 3.25 9.41 -8.53
CA LYS A 3 4.31 9.14 -9.51
C LYS A 3 4.73 7.66 -9.59
N GLU A 4 4.39 6.85 -8.59
CA GLU A 4 4.86 5.46 -8.45
C GLU A 4 3.73 4.44 -8.60
N ALA A 5 2.50 4.82 -8.24
CA ALA A 5 1.30 4.04 -8.50
C ALA A 5 0.79 4.29 -9.93
N LYS A 6 0.74 3.25 -10.77
CA LYS A 6 0.03 3.31 -12.06
C LYS A 6 -1.48 3.42 -11.83
N ARG A 7 -1.97 2.67 -10.85
CA ARG A 7 -3.36 2.60 -10.44
C ARG A 7 -3.41 2.07 -9.01
N TYR A 8 -4.38 2.52 -8.24
CA TYR A 8 -4.73 1.90 -6.96
C TYR A 8 -6.23 1.58 -6.94
N ARG A 9 -6.61 0.60 -6.13
CA ARG A 9 -8.01 0.23 -5.88
C ARG A 9 -8.20 -0.01 -4.39
N LEU A 10 -9.15 0.70 -3.80
CA LEU A 10 -9.59 0.40 -2.43
C LEU A 10 -10.38 -0.91 -2.45
N LYS A 11 -9.94 -1.89 -1.67
CA LYS A 11 -10.55 -3.22 -1.53
C LYS A 11 -11.41 -3.31 -0.29
N SER A 12 -10.96 -2.69 0.80
CA SER A 12 -11.68 -2.63 2.07
C SER A 12 -11.39 -1.30 2.77
N LYS A 13 -12.40 -0.78 3.47
CA LYS A 13 -12.30 0.33 4.39
C LYS A 13 -13.21 0.03 5.59
N VAL A 14 -12.59 -0.18 6.75
CA VAL A 14 -13.30 -0.44 8.01
C VAL A 14 -12.97 0.68 8.98
N PHE A 15 -13.96 1.10 9.76
CA PHE A 15 -13.79 2.06 10.84
C PHE A 15 -14.15 1.37 12.16
N ASP A 16 -13.26 1.39 13.14
CA ASP A 16 -13.44 0.73 14.44
C ASP A 16 -13.96 1.67 15.54
N GLY A 17 -14.20 2.95 15.22
CA GLY A 17 -14.56 3.99 16.19
C GLY A 17 -13.44 5.00 16.47
N GLU A 18 -12.19 4.64 16.17
CA GLU A 18 -11.03 5.51 16.36
C GLU A 18 -10.20 5.66 15.08
N LYS A 19 -10.03 4.57 14.32
CA LYS A 19 -9.10 4.49 13.18
C LYS A 19 -9.76 3.84 11.98
N TYR A 20 -9.18 4.14 10.82
CA TYR A 20 -9.51 3.46 9.59
C TYR A 20 -8.49 2.37 9.30
N GLU A 21 -8.98 1.15 9.08
CA GLU A 21 -8.21 0.11 8.42
C GLU A 21 -8.53 0.11 6.92
N LEU A 22 -7.48 0.22 6.10
CA LEU A 22 -7.61 0.30 4.65
C LEU A 22 -6.84 -0.85 3.99
N THR A 23 -7.51 -1.59 3.11
CA THR A 23 -6.85 -2.51 2.19
C THR A 23 -6.82 -1.89 0.80
N VAL A 24 -5.62 -1.60 0.29
CA VAL A 24 -5.45 -0.98 -1.02
C VAL A 24 -4.60 -1.89 -1.90
N GLU A 25 -5.14 -2.25 -3.06
CA GLU A 25 -4.41 -2.93 -4.12
C GLU A 25 -3.69 -1.87 -4.96
N ILE A 26 -2.37 -1.96 -5.09
CA ILE A 26 -1.57 -0.98 -5.84
C ILE A 26 -0.83 -1.66 -6.99
N ARG A 27 -1.08 -1.18 -8.21
CA ARG A 27 -0.29 -1.56 -9.38
C ARG A 27 0.85 -0.57 -9.56
N SER A 28 2.06 -0.96 -9.18
CA SER A 28 3.26 -0.13 -9.32
C SER A 28 3.80 -0.11 -10.75
N ARG A 29 4.48 0.98 -11.14
CA ARG A 29 5.25 1.05 -12.39
C ARG A 29 6.71 0.57 -12.23
N LYS A 30 7.22 0.49 -11.00
CA LYS A 30 8.63 0.15 -10.67
C LYS A 30 8.71 -0.80 -9.45
N LYS A 31 9.86 -1.45 -9.22
CA LYS A 31 10.08 -2.40 -8.10
C LYS A 31 9.56 -1.85 -6.76
N THR A 32 8.89 -2.73 -6.04
CA THR A 32 7.79 -2.49 -5.10
C THR A 32 8.24 -2.19 -3.67
N ASP A 33 9.43 -2.63 -3.27
CA ASP A 33 9.86 -2.63 -1.86
C ASP A 33 9.94 -1.22 -1.26
N SER A 34 10.25 -0.21 -2.09
CA SER A 34 10.28 1.19 -1.64
C SER A 34 8.91 1.79 -1.34
N LEU A 35 7.83 1.21 -1.89
CA LEU A 35 6.49 1.79 -1.78
C LEU A 35 5.88 1.54 -0.40
N VAL A 36 6.06 0.34 0.16
CA VAL A 36 5.54 -0.01 1.50
C VAL A 36 6.15 0.91 2.56
N ASN A 37 7.48 1.08 2.52
CA ASN A 37 8.20 1.96 3.43
C ASN A 37 7.76 3.43 3.30
N LYS A 38 7.50 3.90 2.07
CA LYS A 38 6.97 5.25 1.84
C LYS A 38 5.57 5.45 2.42
N ILE A 39 4.70 4.44 2.34
CA ILE A 39 3.36 4.51 2.93
C ILE A 39 3.46 4.53 4.46
N GLY A 40 4.34 3.71 5.03
CA GLY A 40 4.59 3.69 6.47
C GLY A 40 5.14 5.02 7.02
N GLY A 41 5.80 5.81 6.18
CA GLY A 41 6.31 7.14 6.54
C GLY A 41 5.31 8.29 6.43
N ILE A 42 4.06 8.06 6.02
CA ILE A 42 3.05 9.12 5.92
C ILE A 42 2.54 9.46 7.33
N ASN A 43 2.46 10.76 7.65
CA ASN A 43 1.85 11.21 8.90
C ASN A 43 0.44 10.62 9.09
N HIS A 44 0.16 10.13 10.30
CA HIS A 44 -1.09 9.46 10.68
C HIS A 44 -1.33 8.07 10.08
N VAL A 45 -0.31 7.46 9.45
CA VAL A 45 -0.31 6.02 9.20
C VAL A 45 0.35 5.32 10.38
N ASN A 46 -0.43 4.54 11.13
CA ASN A 46 0.07 3.82 12.30
C ASN A 46 0.93 2.60 11.93
N SER A 47 0.55 1.89 10.88
CA SER A 47 1.21 0.66 10.43
C SER A 47 0.86 0.34 8.99
N VAL A 48 1.75 -0.36 8.30
CA VAL A 48 1.52 -0.87 6.93
C VAL A 48 2.03 -2.29 6.86
N ALA A 49 1.24 -3.18 6.26
CA ALA A 49 1.63 -4.55 5.96
C ALA A 49 1.38 -4.83 4.47
N LEU A 50 2.30 -5.57 3.84
CA LEU A 50 2.12 -6.09 2.49
C LEU A 50 1.40 -7.43 2.58
N LEU A 51 0.16 -7.50 2.11
CA LEU A 51 -0.65 -8.73 2.16
C LEU A 51 -0.30 -9.73 1.05
N GLY A 52 0.27 -9.26 -0.05
CA GLY A 52 0.64 -10.08 -1.19
C GLY A 52 1.30 -9.27 -2.29
N TYR A 53 2.11 -9.95 -3.10
CA TYR A 53 2.78 -9.38 -4.26
C TYR A 53 2.62 -10.34 -5.44
N ASP A 54 2.05 -9.85 -6.54
CA ASP A 54 1.87 -10.59 -7.77
C ASP A 54 2.81 -10.02 -8.83
N GLY A 55 4.01 -10.57 -8.89
CA GLY A 55 5.07 -10.18 -9.81
C GLY A 55 6.25 -11.14 -9.73
N ASP A 56 6.99 -11.29 -10.83
CA ASP A 56 8.17 -12.15 -10.89
C ASP A 56 9.25 -11.64 -9.93
N PHE A 57 9.45 -12.36 -8.82
CA PHE A 57 10.64 -12.22 -8.00
C PHE A 57 11.84 -12.76 -8.79
N ALA A 58 12.46 -11.92 -9.62
CA ALA A 58 13.83 -12.17 -10.06
C ALA A 58 14.76 -11.76 -8.91
N VAL A 59 15.21 -12.77 -8.16
CA VAL A 59 16.31 -12.71 -7.18
C VAL A 59 17.62 -12.37 -7.89
#